data_AF-A0A8H2J9N4-F1
#
_entry.id   AF-A0A8H2J9N4-F1
#
_cell.length_a   1.000
_cell.length_b   1.000
_cell.length_c   1.000
_cell.angle_alpha   90.00
_cell.angle_beta   90.00
_cell.angle_gamma   90.00
#
_symmetry.space_group_name_H-M   'P 1'
#
loop_
_entity.id
_entity.type
_entity.pdbx_description
1 polymer ?
#
loop_
_entity_poly.entity_id
_entity_poly.type
_entity_poly.pdbx_seq_one_letter_code
_entity_poly.pdbx_strand_id
1 'polypeptide(L)'
;MTTITAPARVRSDRLLRLALRADALVSGTGGVILAAAAGAIASESGIPRPAVYVLATVLVVYGVGVYGLSTLAAVRRPGIAVAIANVVFTIAAVLAVIDDVWPLTATGVAMLIVSAVYTLAMAELQYQGVRRA
;
A
#
# COMPACT_ATOMS: atom_id res chain seq x y z
N MET A 1 -49.97 -16.10 3.79
CA MET A 1 -49.03 -14.96 3.80
C MET A 1 -47.64 -15.53 4.02
N THR A 2 -46.85 -15.65 2.96
CA THR A 2 -45.53 -16.31 3.00
C THR A 2 -44.46 -15.23 3.00
N THR A 3 -43.78 -15.06 4.13
CA THR A 3 -42.71 -14.07 4.29
C THR A 3 -41.43 -14.62 3.67
N ILE A 4 -40.96 -14.02 2.56
CA ILE A 4 -39.65 -14.33 1.98
C ILE A 4 -38.60 -13.59 2.83
N THR A 5 -37.91 -14.31 3.71
CA THR A 5 -36.72 -13.77 4.38
C THR A 5 -35.58 -13.76 3.36
N ALA A 6 -35.26 -12.57 2.82
CA ALA A 6 -34.07 -12.39 2.00
C ALA A 6 -32.83 -12.86 2.80
N PRO A 7 -31.87 -13.59 2.20
CA PRO A 7 -30.70 -14.04 2.92
C PRO A 7 -29.96 -12.81 3.46
N ALA A 8 -29.80 -12.74 4.78
CA ALA A 8 -28.96 -11.73 5.40
C ALA A 8 -27.58 -11.79 4.76
N ARG A 9 -27.17 -10.73 4.07
CA ARG A 9 -25.85 -10.64 3.44
C ARG A 9 -24.82 -10.81 4.56
N VAL A 10 -24.22 -12.00 4.67
CA VAL A 10 -23.20 -12.29 5.68
C VAL A 10 -22.07 -11.30 5.46
N ARG A 11 -21.95 -10.36 6.39
CA ARG A 11 -20.91 -9.34 6.40
C ARG A 11 -19.58 -10.06 6.60
N SER A 12 -18.75 -10.04 5.55
CA SER A 12 -17.57 -10.90 5.45
C SER A 12 -16.32 -10.04 5.26
N ASP A 13 -15.52 -9.97 6.31
CA ASP A 13 -14.25 -9.25 6.33
C ASP A 13 -13.16 -9.94 5.49
N ARG A 14 -13.46 -11.08 4.84
CA ARG A 14 -12.48 -11.90 4.12
C ARG A 14 -11.74 -11.11 3.04
N LEU A 15 -12.46 -10.32 2.24
CA LEU A 15 -11.84 -9.48 1.21
C LEU A 15 -10.90 -8.45 1.84
N LEU A 16 -11.34 -7.78 2.89
CA LEU A 16 -10.53 -6.77 3.57
C LEU A 16 -9.26 -7.39 4.17
N ARG A 17 -9.37 -8.55 4.83
CA ARG A 17 -8.21 -9.28 5.36
C ARG A 17 -7.25 -9.72 4.27
N LEU A 18 -7.77 -10.19 3.13
CA LEU A 18 -6.95 -10.57 1.99
C LEU A 18 -6.21 -9.34 1.43
N ALA A 19 -6.90 -8.22 1.23
CA ALA A 19 -6.31 -6.99 0.74
C ALA A 19 -5.21 -6.47 1.68
N LEU A 20 -5.47 -6.46 3.00
CA LEU A 20 -4.47 -6.07 4.01
C LEU A 20 -3.23 -6.98 3.97
N ARG A 21 -3.42 -8.30 3.86
CA ARG A 21 -2.29 -9.25 3.82
C ARG A 21 -1.50 -9.14 2.52
N ALA A 22 -2.19 -8.99 1.39
CA ALA A 22 -1.54 -8.83 0.09
C ALA A 22 -0.71 -7.55 0.06
N ASP A 23 -1.29 -6.43 0.52
CA ASP A 23 -0.59 -5.15 0.64
C ASP A 23 0.63 -5.27 1.57
N ALA A 24 0.43 -5.82 2.76
CA ALA A 24 1.50 -6.03 3.73
C ALA A 24 2.69 -6.83 3.17
N LEU A 25 2.42 -7.92 2.46
CA LEU A 25 3.45 -8.78 1.89
C LEU A 25 4.17 -8.11 0.73
N VAL A 26 3.44 -7.46 -0.19
CA VAL A 26 4.04 -6.78 -1.34
C VAL A 26 4.86 -5.58 -0.88
N SER A 27 4.31 -4.72 -0.02
CA SER A 27 4.99 -3.55 0.51
C SER A 27 6.20 -3.95 1.37
N GLY A 28 6.03 -4.89 2.29
CA GLY A 28 7.12 -5.36 3.15
C GLY A 28 8.27 -6.01 2.37
N THR A 29 7.95 -6.91 1.44
CA THR A 29 8.97 -7.56 0.58
C THR A 29 9.62 -6.55 -0.36
N GLY A 30 8.84 -5.64 -0.94
CA GLY A 30 9.33 -4.53 -1.76
C GLY A 30 10.32 -3.65 -0.99
N GLY A 31 10.04 -3.33 0.27
CA GLY A 31 10.96 -2.63 1.14
C GLY A 31 12.28 -3.38 1.37
N VAL A 32 12.24 -4.70 1.62
CA VAL A 32 13.45 -5.52 1.75
C VAL A 32 14.29 -5.51 0.47
N ILE A 33 13.64 -5.68 -0.69
CA ILE A 33 14.31 -5.64 -2.00
C ILE A 33 14.94 -4.25 -2.22
N LEU A 34 14.20 -3.18 -1.91
CA LEU A 34 14.66 -1.80 -2.04
C LEU A 34 15.89 -1.53 -1.17
N ALA A 35 15.92 -2.03 0.07
CA ALA A 35 17.08 -1.93 0.96
C ALA A 35 18.28 -2.71 0.42
N ALA A 36 18.07 -3.96 -0.02
CA ALA A 36 19.13 -4.81 -0.54
C ALA A 36 19.76 -4.25 -1.83
N ALA A 37 18.94 -3.65 -2.70
CA ALA A 37 19.36 -3.07 -3.97
C ALA A 37 19.59 -1.55 -3.91
N ALA A 38 19.62 -0.93 -2.72
CA ALA A 38 19.56 0.52 -2.57
C ALA A 38 20.62 1.30 -3.35
N GLY A 39 21.83 0.74 -3.49
CA GLY A 39 22.91 1.35 -4.27
C GLY A 39 22.56 1.44 -5.76
N ALA A 40 22.13 0.32 -6.35
CA ALA A 40 21.74 0.25 -7.76
C ALA A 40 20.48 1.09 -8.04
N ILE A 41 19.48 0.98 -7.17
CA ILE A 41 18.25 1.79 -7.25
C ILE A 41 18.62 3.27 -7.25
N ALA A 42 19.48 3.72 -6.32
CA ALA A 42 19.85 5.13 -6.23
C ALA A 42 20.57 5.64 -7.49
N SER A 43 21.49 4.85 -8.04
CA SER A 43 22.20 5.22 -9.27
C SER A 43 21.30 5.27 -10.49
N GLU A 44 20.33 4.35 -10.59
CA GLU A 44 19.46 4.25 -11.78
C GLU A 44 18.26 5.18 -11.71
N SER A 45 17.69 5.42 -10.52
CA SER A 45 16.45 6.20 -10.35
C SER A 45 16.68 7.71 -10.21
N GLY A 46 17.88 8.13 -9.81
CA GLY A 46 18.15 9.52 -9.42
C GLY A 46 17.67 9.87 -8.00
N ILE A 47 17.10 8.91 -7.26
CA ILE A 47 16.75 9.09 -5.85
C ILE A 47 18.02 9.00 -4.99
N PRO A 48 18.29 9.95 -4.09
CA PRO A 48 19.43 9.89 -3.19
C PRO A 48 19.42 8.59 -2.37
N ARG A 49 20.56 7.90 -2.31
CA ARG A 49 20.69 6.62 -1.59
C ARG A 49 20.17 6.64 -0.14
N PRO A 50 20.38 7.71 0.66
CA PRO A 50 19.77 7.79 1.98
C PRO A 50 18.23 7.78 1.94
N ALA A 51 17.62 8.47 0.97
CA ALA A 51 16.17 8.48 0.80
C ALA A 51 15.64 7.10 0.38
N VAL A 52 16.38 6.35 -0.45
CA VAL A 52 16.03 4.95 -0.80
C VAL A 52 16.00 4.06 0.45
N TYR A 53 16.98 4.17 1.35
CA TYR A 53 16.98 3.42 2.62
C TYR A 53 15.84 3.84 3.56
N VAL A 54 15.50 5.13 3.60
CA VAL A 54 14.34 5.61 4.37
C VAL A 54 13.04 5.01 3.82
N LEU A 55 12.82 5.09 2.51
CA LEU A 55 11.65 4.49 1.85
C LEU A 55 11.58 2.98 2.11
N ALA A 56 12.69 2.28 1.97
CA ALA A 56 12.78 0.85 2.23
C ALA A 56 12.38 0.51 3.67
N THR A 57 12.90 1.27 4.64
CA THR A 57 12.59 1.09 6.06
C THR A 57 11.11 1.34 6.34
N VAL A 58 10.54 2.43 5.80
CA VAL A 58 9.12 2.75 5.93
C VAL A 58 8.26 1.63 5.37
N LEU A 59 8.58 1.09 4.19
CA LEU A 59 7.84 0.00 3.57
C LEU A 59 7.91 -1.30 4.37
N VAL A 60 9.06 -1.66 4.93
CA VAL A 60 9.20 -2.83 5.82
C VAL A 60 8.36 -2.67 7.07
N VAL A 61 8.47 -1.52 7.75
CA VAL A 61 7.70 -1.22 8.98
C VAL A 61 6.20 -1.22 8.68
N TYR A 62 5.80 -0.59 7.57
CA TYR A 62 4.42 -0.60 7.09
C TYR A 62 3.93 -2.03 6.84
N GLY A 63 4.68 -2.85 6.10
CA GLY A 63 4.31 -4.23 5.81
C GLY A 63 4.09 -5.05 7.09
N VAL A 64 5.00 -4.97 8.05
CA VAL A 64 4.86 -5.64 9.36
C VAL A 64 3.62 -5.13 10.10
N GLY A 65 3.43 -3.81 10.17
CA GLY A 65 2.30 -3.18 10.84
C GLY A 65 0.95 -3.60 10.24
N VAL A 66 0.81 -3.52 8.92
CA VAL A 66 -0.42 -3.90 8.20
C VAL A 66 -0.70 -5.38 8.33
N TYR A 67 0.32 -6.25 8.29
CA TYR A 67 0.12 -7.67 8.53
C TYR A 67 -0.44 -7.92 9.93
N GLY A 68 0.10 -7.27 10.95
CA GLY A 68 -0.41 -7.32 12.32
C GLY A 68 -1.85 -6.81 12.43
N LEU A 69 -2.18 -5.69 11.76
CA LEU A 69 -3.55 -5.18 11.71
C LEU A 69 -4.52 -6.19 11.07
N SER A 70 -4.06 -6.99 10.11
CA SER A 70 -4.88 -7.99 9.43
C SER A 70 -5.30 -9.17 10.33
N THR A 71 -4.63 -9.38 11.47
CA THR A 71 -4.91 -10.48 12.41
C THR A 71 -5.89 -10.10 13.52
N LEU A 72 -6.25 -8.81 13.63
CA LEU A 72 -7.19 -8.32 14.64
C LEU A 72 -8.58 -8.94 14.47
N ALA A 73 -9.33 -9.05 15.58
CA ALA A 73 -10.71 -9.55 15.56
C ALA A 73 -11.63 -8.69 14.69
N ALA A 74 -11.48 -7.37 14.75
CA ALA A 74 -12.19 -6.41 13.91
C ALA A 74 -11.21 -5.62 13.03
N VAL A 75 -11.33 -5.77 11.70
CA VAL A 75 -10.37 -5.18 10.75
C VAL A 75 -10.91 -3.95 10.02
N ARG A 76 -12.17 -3.57 10.25
CA ARG A 76 -12.81 -2.48 9.50
C ARG A 76 -12.14 -1.11 9.72
N ARG A 77 -11.88 -0.72 10.98
CA ARG A 77 -11.18 0.55 11.30
C ARG A 77 -9.72 0.54 10.80
N PRO A 78 -8.92 -0.51 11.07
CA PRO A 78 -7.60 -0.65 10.45
C PRO A 78 -7.65 -0.55 8.92
N GLY A 79 -8.61 -1.20 8.27
CA GLY A 79 -8.79 -1.15 6.82
C GLY A 79 -8.97 0.25 6.27
N ILE A 80 -9.74 1.11 6.97
CA ILE A 80 -9.89 2.52 6.60
C ILE A 80 -8.56 3.27 6.74
N ALA A 81 -7.86 3.07 7.87
CA ALA A 81 -6.58 3.73 8.12
C ALA A 81 -5.52 3.35 7.07
N VAL A 82 -5.44 2.08 6.70
CA VAL A 82 -4.52 1.58 5.67
C VAL A 82 -4.89 2.09 4.29
N ALA A 83 -6.19 2.15 3.95
CA ALA A 83 -6.64 2.75 2.69
C ALA A 83 -6.25 4.24 2.59
N ILE A 84 -6.41 4.99 3.68
CA ILE A 84 -5.98 6.40 3.73
C ILE A 84 -4.46 6.50 3.58
N ALA A 85 -3.69 5.67 4.30
CA ALA A 85 -2.24 5.67 4.20
C ALA A 85 -1.76 5.41 2.77
N ASN A 86 -2.38 4.46 2.07
CA ASN A 86 -2.10 4.19 0.67
C ASN A 86 -2.43 5.40 -0.23
N VAL A 87 -3.57 6.06 -0.04
CA VAL A 87 -3.89 7.29 -0.78
C VAL A 87 -2.86 8.39 -0.52
N VAL A 88 -2.45 8.59 0.75
CA VAL A 88 -1.41 9.57 1.09
C VAL A 88 -0.09 9.22 0.39
N PHE A 89 0.30 7.94 0.37
CA PHE A 89 1.51 7.50 -0.32
C PHE A 89 1.39 7.72 -1.84
N THR A 90 0.25 7.43 -2.45
CA THR A 90 -0.04 7.72 -3.86
C THR A 90 0.21 9.20 -4.17
N ILE A 91 -0.38 10.10 -3.36
CA ILE A 91 -0.22 11.54 -3.52
C ILE A 91 1.24 11.94 -3.37
N ALA A 92 1.93 11.44 -2.34
CA ALA A 92 3.34 11.74 -2.12
C ALA A 92 4.23 11.29 -3.28
N ALA A 93 3.98 10.10 -3.85
CA ALA A 93 4.73 9.60 -5.00
C ALA A 93 4.49 10.44 -6.26
N VAL A 94 3.24 10.90 -6.48
CA VAL A 94 2.91 11.81 -7.60
C VAL A 94 3.55 13.18 -7.42
N LEU A 95 3.46 13.77 -6.22
CA LEU A 95 4.09 15.06 -5.92
C LEU A 95 5.61 14.99 -6.04
N ALA A 96 6.22 13.88 -5.62
CA ALA A 96 7.66 13.69 -5.79
C ALA A 96 8.12 13.76 -7.27
N VAL A 97 7.24 13.37 -8.21
CA VAL A 97 7.49 13.50 -9.65
C VAL A 97 7.19 14.91 -10.15
N ILE A 98 6.04 15.49 -9.78
CA ILE A 98 5.58 16.78 -10.32
C ILE A 98 6.40 17.96 -9.78
N ASP A 99 6.83 17.87 -8.51
CA ASP A 99 7.56 18.93 -7.82
C ASP A 99 9.10 18.78 -7.94
N ASP A 100 9.57 17.85 -8.78
CA ASP A 100 11.01 17.56 -8.99
C ASP A 100 11.80 17.41 -7.68
N VAL A 101 11.22 16.70 -6.69
CA VAL A 101 11.81 16.53 -5.35
C VAL A 101 13.23 15.95 -5.43
N TRP A 102 13.50 15.13 -6.44
CA TRP A 102 14.80 14.59 -6.77
C TRP A 102 15.09 14.74 -8.28
N PRO A 103 16.37 14.71 -8.71
CA PRO A 103 16.75 14.69 -10.11
C PRO A 103 16.45 13.30 -10.73
N LEU A 104 15.18 12.96 -10.83
CA LEU A 104 14.72 11.64 -11.25
C LEU A 104 15.12 11.35 -12.69
N THR A 105 15.57 10.11 -12.92
CA THR A 105 15.70 9.56 -14.27
C THR A 105 14.33 9.09 -14.77
N ALA A 106 14.24 8.70 -16.05
CA ALA A 106 13.06 8.03 -16.58
C ALA A 106 12.69 6.76 -15.77
N THR A 107 13.69 6.01 -15.31
CA THR A 107 13.49 4.85 -14.43
C THR A 107 12.90 5.26 -13.09
N GLY A 108 13.42 6.33 -12.46
CA GLY A 108 12.89 6.84 -11.19
C GLY A 108 11.44 7.31 -11.29
N VAL A 109 11.11 8.05 -12.36
CA VAL A 109 9.73 8.46 -12.66
C VAL A 109 8.82 7.24 -12.82
N ALA A 110 9.23 6.26 -13.63
CA ALA A 110 8.46 5.04 -13.83
C ALA A 110 8.23 4.28 -12.51
N MET A 111 9.26 4.15 -11.67
CA MET A 111 9.16 3.51 -10.36
C MET A 111 8.15 4.20 -9.44
N LEU A 112 8.17 5.53 -9.36
CA LEU A 112 7.23 6.29 -8.54
C LEU A 112 5.80 6.20 -9.08
N ILE A 113 5.62 6.27 -10.40
CA ILE A 113 4.29 6.09 -11.03
C ILE A 113 3.75 4.68 -10.76
N VAL A 114 4.56 3.63 -10.94
CA VAL A 114 4.15 2.25 -10.63
C VAL A 114 3.76 2.11 -9.16
N SER A 115 4.53 2.72 -8.25
CA SER A 115 4.22 2.72 -6.82
C SER A 115 2.93 3.47 -6.50
N ALA A 116 2.66 4.60 -7.17
CA ALA A 116 1.43 5.36 -7.03
C ALA A 116 0.21 4.57 -7.50
N VAL A 117 0.30 3.95 -8.69
CA VAL A 117 -0.78 3.10 -9.24
C VAL A 117 -1.05 1.90 -8.32
N TYR A 118 0.01 1.25 -7.85
CA TYR A 118 -0.09 0.13 -6.91
C TYR A 118 -0.81 0.53 -5.62
N THR A 119 -0.36 1.60 -4.96
CA THR A 119 -0.96 2.04 -3.69
C THR A 119 -2.40 2.49 -3.86
N LEU A 120 -2.73 3.16 -4.97
CA LEU A 120 -4.11 3.52 -5.27
C LEU A 120 -5.00 2.30 -5.49
N ALA A 121 -4.50 1.28 -6.20
CA ALA A 121 -5.23 0.03 -6.40
C ALA A 121 -5.46 -0.69 -5.05
N MET A 122 -4.48 -0.70 -4.15
CA MET A 122 -4.64 -1.27 -2.81
C MET A 122 -5.63 -0.49 -1.95
N ALA A 123 -5.59 0.85 -2.00
CA ALA A 123 -6.57 1.70 -1.33
C ALA A 123 -8.00 1.38 -1.78
N GLU A 124 -8.23 1.21 -3.09
CA GLU A 124 -9.53 0.85 -3.64
C GLU A 124 -9.97 -0.54 -3.17
N LEU A 125 -9.09 -1.55 -3.19
CA LEU A 125 -9.41 -2.90 -2.70
C LEU A 125 -9.78 -2.89 -1.20
N GLN A 126 -9.06 -2.11 -0.40
CA GLN A 126 -9.32 -1.95 1.03
C GLN A 126 -10.64 -1.22 1.27
N TYR A 127 -10.93 -0.16 0.49
CA TYR A 127 -12.20 0.55 0.54
C TYR A 127 -13.39 -0.36 0.18
N GLN A 128 -13.27 -1.14 -0.90
CA GLN A 128 -14.27 -2.14 -1.27
C GLN A 128 -14.45 -3.20 -0.17
N GLY A 129 -13.35 -3.64 0.45
CA GLY A 129 -13.35 -4.51 1.61
C GLY A 129 -14.16 -3.91 2.76
N VAL A 130 -13.89 -2.67 3.15
CA VAL A 130 -14.58 -1.93 4.23
C VAL A 130 -16.07 -1.72 3.95
N ARG A 131 -16.48 -1.56 2.69
CA ARG A 131 -17.88 -1.40 2.31
C ARG A 131 -18.67 -2.71 2.40
N ARG A 132 -18.00 -3.85 2.22
CA ARG A 132 -18.60 -5.20 2.24
C ARG A 132 -18.54 -5.85 3.63
N ALA A 133 -17.54 -5.46 4.42
CA ALA A 133 -17.35 -5.72 5.85
C ALA A 133 -18.18 -4.78 6.72
#